data_AF-A0A2J6J6Z4-F1
#
_entry.id   AF-A0A2J6J6Z4-F1
#
_cell.length_a   1.000
_cell.length_b   1.000
_cell.length_c   1.000
_cell.angle_alpha   90.00
_cell.angle_beta   90.00
_cell.angle_gamma   90.00
#
_symmetry.space_group_name_H-M   'P 1'
#
loop_
_entity.id
_entity.type
_entity.pdbx_description
1 polymer ?
#
loop_
_entity_poly.entity_id
_entity_poly.type
_entity_poly.pdbx_seq_one_letter_code
_entity_poly.pdbx_strand_id
1 'polypeptide(L)'
;MAADQDETSGTTQRAEEFLQVFKRGAEFTQDLLRENERLRFQLLEMEQGNVAGDGVGNVEHLKSRIDMLESEKQEILSRIQEVQQENQDYDNRYSEIEAENNLLANLYISSYQLHSSLDITEIIRIIQEILLNLVGVEQFSILMLDATQQYLRPLVVEGLDPSMIASVRVGEGAIGQVLKSGERRLHTPEPSADLLAEPPVIIPLAVGDDIIGVINIYKLLQQKETFSDIDEELFNLLGAHAAMAIFTAMLHLERGGQPVFSDSFFARVTEDLY
;
A
#
# COMPACT_ATOMS: atom_id res chain seq x y z
N MET A 1 51.13 86.02 -12.50
CA MET A 1 51.99 85.27 -11.55
C MET A 1 51.24 85.09 -10.22
N ALA A 2 50.10 84.40 -10.23
CA ALA A 2 49.25 84.23 -9.04
C ALA A 2 48.57 82.85 -9.04
N ALA A 3 49.30 81.82 -9.47
CA ALA A 3 48.83 80.43 -9.47
C ALA A 3 49.82 79.47 -8.80
N ASP A 4 50.96 79.95 -8.31
CA ASP A 4 52.08 79.11 -7.83
C ASP A 4 52.34 79.24 -6.31
N GLN A 5 51.60 80.10 -5.61
CA GLN A 5 51.72 80.30 -4.15
C GLN A 5 50.65 79.55 -3.33
N ASP A 6 49.57 79.05 -3.95
CA ASP A 6 48.56 78.22 -3.26
C ASP A 6 48.93 76.73 -3.21
N GLU A 7 49.71 76.21 -4.19
CA GLU A 7 50.16 74.80 -4.16
C GLU A 7 51.22 74.55 -3.08
N THR A 8 52.06 75.53 -2.75
CA THR A 8 53.14 75.42 -1.74
C THR A 8 52.62 75.48 -0.30
N SER A 9 51.53 76.24 -0.05
CA SER A 9 50.84 76.27 1.25
C SER A 9 50.11 74.94 1.53
N GLY A 10 49.37 74.42 0.54
CA GLY A 10 48.67 73.14 0.65
C GLY A 10 49.59 71.93 0.79
N THR A 11 50.79 71.97 0.20
CA THR A 11 51.80 70.91 0.36
C THR A 11 52.47 70.93 1.73
N THR A 12 52.70 72.11 2.30
CA THR A 12 53.28 72.24 3.65
C THR A 12 52.29 71.80 4.73
N GLN A 13 51.01 72.17 4.60
CA GLN A 13 49.96 71.74 5.53
C GLN A 13 49.70 70.23 5.46
N ARG A 14 49.71 69.65 4.25
CA ARG A 14 49.63 68.19 4.07
C ARG A 14 50.85 67.46 4.65
N ALA A 15 52.04 68.05 4.58
CA ALA A 15 53.24 67.47 5.18
C ALA A 15 53.19 67.47 6.71
N GLU A 16 52.64 68.51 7.34
CA GLU A 16 52.43 68.56 8.79
C GLU A 16 51.36 67.58 9.28
N GLU A 17 50.24 67.45 8.56
CA GLU A 17 49.21 66.42 8.84
C GLU A 17 49.79 65.00 8.70
N PHE A 18 50.60 64.77 7.66
CA PHE A 18 51.26 63.48 7.45
C PHE A 18 52.23 63.14 8.59
N LEU A 19 53.02 64.12 9.05
CA LEU A 19 53.91 63.95 10.21
C LEU A 19 53.14 63.68 11.51
N GLN A 20 51.98 64.31 11.72
CA GLN A 20 51.11 64.02 12.87
C GLN A 20 50.55 62.60 12.82
N VAL A 21 50.09 62.13 11.66
CA VAL A 21 49.62 60.76 11.48
C VAL A 21 50.74 59.76 11.73
N PHE A 22 51.97 60.06 11.27
CA PHE A 22 53.13 59.20 11.50
C PHE A 22 53.52 59.14 12.99
N LYS A 23 53.46 60.28 13.69
CA LYS A 23 53.73 60.36 15.13
C LYS A 23 52.69 59.61 15.96
N ARG A 24 51.40 59.73 15.60
CA ARG A 24 50.33 58.90 16.19
C ARG A 24 50.49 57.42 15.86
N GLY A 25 50.91 57.08 14.66
CA GLY A 25 51.22 55.69 14.27
C GLY A 25 52.37 55.11 15.08
N ALA A 26 53.41 55.90 15.35
CA ALA A 26 54.53 55.50 16.20
C ALA A 26 54.13 55.32 17.68
N GLU A 27 53.33 56.23 18.23
CA GLU A 27 52.78 56.13 19.59
C GLU A 27 51.86 54.90 19.72
N PHE A 28 50.98 54.67 18.75
CA PHE A 28 50.11 53.49 18.70
C PHE A 28 50.91 52.18 18.59
N THR A 29 52.00 52.18 17.81
CA THR A 29 52.87 51.00 17.70
C THR A 29 53.61 50.75 19.02
N GLN A 30 54.04 51.79 19.73
CA GLN A 30 54.64 51.66 21.06
C GLN A 30 53.64 51.14 22.10
N ASP A 31 52.39 51.62 22.05
CA ASP A 31 51.34 51.14 22.95
C ASP A 31 50.97 49.68 22.65
N LEU A 32 50.87 49.31 21.37
CA LEU A 32 50.70 47.91 20.96
C LEU A 32 51.85 47.02 21.41
N LEU A 33 53.10 47.50 21.32
CA LEU A 33 54.26 46.74 21.77
C LEU A 33 54.26 46.55 23.29
N ARG A 34 53.92 47.60 24.06
CA ARG A 34 53.75 47.51 25.52
C ARG A 34 52.64 46.56 25.91
N GLU A 35 51.51 46.61 25.21
CA GLU A 35 50.40 45.71 25.45
C GLU A 35 50.73 44.28 25.04
N ASN A 36 51.52 44.09 23.96
CA ASN A 36 52.04 42.78 23.58
C ASN A 36 52.99 42.21 24.64
N GLU A 37 53.90 43.02 25.19
CA GLU A 37 54.78 42.60 26.29
C GLU A 37 53.98 42.25 27.55
N ARG A 38 52.97 43.06 27.89
CA ARG A 38 52.07 42.80 29.02
C ARG A 38 51.29 41.51 28.83
N LEU A 39 50.70 41.30 27.66
CA LEU A 39 49.96 40.09 27.33
C LEU A 39 50.88 38.87 27.34
N ARG A 40 52.10 38.97 26.80
CA ARG A 40 53.10 37.89 26.89
C ARG A 40 53.46 37.58 28.33
N PHE A 41 53.61 38.59 29.19
CA PHE A 41 53.90 38.37 30.60
C PHE A 41 52.73 37.69 31.32
N GLN A 42 51.48 38.09 31.03
CA GLN A 42 50.28 37.43 31.54
C GLN A 42 50.13 35.99 31.03
N LEU A 43 50.47 35.73 29.77
CA LEU A 43 50.48 34.39 29.18
C LEU A 43 51.53 33.51 29.85
N LEU A 44 52.71 34.07 30.13
CA LEU A 44 53.80 33.38 30.79
C LEU A 44 53.49 33.11 32.29
N GLU A 45 52.81 34.03 32.98
CA GLU A 45 52.27 33.81 34.34
C GLU A 45 51.15 32.76 34.35
N MET A 46 50.25 32.77 33.36
CA MET A 46 49.20 31.75 33.20
C MET A 46 49.78 30.39 32.86
N GLU A 47 50.77 30.31 31.97
CA GLU A 47 51.46 29.07 31.63
C GLU A 47 52.25 28.53 32.82
N GLN A 48 52.98 29.38 33.55
CA GLN A 48 53.70 28.98 34.77
C GLN A 48 52.73 28.56 35.89
N GLY A 49 51.55 29.19 35.99
CA GLY A 49 50.46 28.76 36.87
C GLY A 49 49.80 27.45 36.44
N ASN A 50 49.77 27.15 35.13
CA ASN A 50 49.21 25.92 34.58
C ASN A 50 50.14 24.71 34.65
N VAL A 51 51.44 24.88 34.94
CA VAL A 51 52.36 23.74 35.17
C VAL A 51 52.09 23.06 36.53
N ALA A 52 51.26 23.65 37.39
CA ALA A 52 50.87 23.07 38.67
C ALA A 52 49.33 22.91 38.79
N GLY A 53 48.77 21.89 38.13
CA GLY A 53 47.71 21.08 38.75
C GLY A 53 46.27 21.10 38.21
N ASP A 54 45.86 21.97 37.28
CA ASP A 54 44.42 22.13 36.97
C ASP A 54 43.98 21.71 35.55
N GLY A 55 44.92 21.52 34.62
CA GLY A 55 44.62 21.09 33.24
C GLY A 55 44.30 19.60 33.08
N VAL A 56 44.87 18.73 33.92
CA VAL A 56 44.70 17.27 33.84
C VAL A 56 43.34 16.85 34.38
N GLY A 57 42.87 17.46 35.49
CA GLY A 57 41.57 17.18 36.09
C GLY A 57 40.38 17.56 35.20
N ASN A 58 40.48 18.67 34.46
CA ASN A 58 39.45 19.06 33.48
C ASN A 58 39.39 18.09 32.29
N VAL A 59 40.52 17.59 31.81
CA VAL A 59 40.56 16.62 30.70
C VAL A 59 40.03 15.25 31.14
N GLU A 60 40.35 14.79 32.35
CA GLU A 60 39.76 13.57 32.92
C GLU A 60 38.25 13.69 33.14
N HIS A 61 37.79 14.82 33.68
CA HIS A 61 36.35 15.07 33.88
C HIS A 61 35.58 15.14 32.55
N LEU A 62 36.15 15.76 31.51
CA LEU A 62 35.55 15.80 30.17
C LEU A 62 35.50 14.41 29.53
N LYS A 63 36.54 13.58 29.68
CA LYS A 63 36.53 12.18 29.20
C LYS A 63 35.45 11.35 29.90
N SER A 64 35.39 11.42 31.23
CA SER A 64 34.34 10.73 32.00
C SER A 64 32.94 11.18 31.58
N ARG A 65 32.75 12.46 31.25
CA ARG A 65 31.49 12.99 30.74
C ARG A 65 31.16 12.50 29.33
N ILE A 66 32.16 12.38 28.46
CA ILE A 66 31.99 11.79 27.12
C ILE A 66 31.57 10.33 27.24
N ASP A 67 32.23 9.54 28.07
CA ASP A 67 31.91 8.12 28.27
C ASP A 67 30.47 7.93 28.80
N MET A 68 30.05 8.78 29.76
CA MET A 68 28.66 8.79 30.25
C MET A 68 27.66 9.14 29.13
N LEU A 69 27.94 10.17 28.33
CA LEU A 69 27.07 10.58 27.23
C LEU A 69 27.03 9.54 26.11
N GLU A 70 28.13 8.85 25.85
CA GLU A 70 28.18 7.75 24.89
C GLU A 70 27.35 6.57 25.37
N SER A 71 27.40 6.24 26.66
CA SER A 71 26.54 5.22 27.27
C SER A 71 25.06 5.60 27.22
N GLU A 72 24.69 6.83 27.59
CA GLU A 72 23.31 7.32 27.51
C GLU A 72 22.80 7.33 26.06
N LYS A 73 23.63 7.76 25.11
CA LYS A 73 23.31 7.70 23.68
C LYS A 73 23.06 6.26 23.24
N GLN A 74 23.90 5.33 23.65
CA GLN A 74 23.76 3.90 23.30
C GLN A 74 22.44 3.34 23.83
N GLU A 75 22.09 3.68 25.08
CA GLU A 75 20.84 3.27 25.73
C GLU A 75 19.62 3.84 24.98
N ILE A 76 19.62 5.15 24.69
CA ILE A 76 18.55 5.82 23.94
C ILE A 76 18.40 5.21 22.54
N LEU A 77 19.50 4.95 21.84
CA LEU A 77 19.45 4.30 20.52
C LEU A 77 18.85 2.90 20.60
N SER A 78 19.20 2.11 21.62
CA SER A 78 18.60 0.79 21.82
C SER A 78 17.08 0.89 22.06
N ARG A 79 16.65 1.88 22.85
CA ARG A 79 15.24 2.10 23.16
C ARG A 79 14.45 2.56 21.95
N ILE A 80 15.03 3.42 21.11
CA ILE A 80 14.44 3.83 19.83
C ILE A 80 14.29 2.61 18.92
N GLN A 81 15.30 1.75 18.86
CA GLN A 81 15.24 0.55 18.03
C GLN A 81 14.16 -0.43 18.51
N GLU A 82 14.03 -0.66 19.82
CA GLU A 82 12.93 -1.44 20.39
C GLU A 82 11.56 -0.87 20.01
N VAL A 83 11.35 0.44 20.20
CA VAL A 83 10.08 1.10 19.88
C VAL A 83 9.81 1.09 18.38
N GLN A 84 10.83 1.24 17.53
CA GLN A 84 10.67 1.12 16.08
C GLN A 84 10.24 -0.29 15.68
N GLN A 85 10.81 -1.31 16.30
CA GLN A 85 10.42 -2.69 16.05
C GLN A 85 9.00 -2.98 16.53
N GLU A 86 8.63 -2.47 17.71
CA GLU A 86 7.27 -2.60 18.24
C GLU A 86 6.24 -1.89 17.36
N ASN A 87 6.54 -0.66 16.91
CA ASN A 87 5.68 0.07 15.96
C ASN A 87 5.51 -0.71 14.65
N GLN A 88 6.59 -1.29 14.13
CA GLN A 88 6.50 -2.07 12.90
C GLN A 88 5.64 -3.34 13.08
N ASP A 89 5.69 -3.97 14.26
CA ASP A 89 4.80 -5.08 14.60
C ASP A 89 3.33 -4.63 14.71
N TYR A 90 3.07 -3.47 15.32
CA TYR A 90 1.74 -2.89 15.36
C TYR A 90 1.20 -2.56 13.97
N ASP A 91 2.00 -1.94 13.10
CA ASP A 91 1.58 -1.61 11.73
C ASP A 91 1.15 -2.86 10.96
N ASN A 92 1.92 -3.96 11.10
CA ASN A 92 1.58 -5.24 10.49
C ASN A 92 0.25 -5.79 11.02
N ARG A 93 0.06 -5.81 12.34
CA ARG A 93 -1.18 -6.29 12.98
C ARG A 93 -2.38 -5.41 12.65
N TYR A 94 -2.20 -4.10 12.60
CA TYR A 94 -3.26 -3.17 12.18
C TYR A 94 -3.69 -3.45 10.75
N SER A 95 -2.73 -3.66 9.85
CA SER A 95 -3.02 -4.00 8.46
C SER A 95 -3.80 -5.32 8.34
N GLU A 96 -3.44 -6.33 9.14
CA GLU A 96 -4.13 -7.61 9.19
C GLU A 96 -5.57 -7.47 9.70
N ILE A 97 -5.77 -6.76 10.81
CA ILE A 97 -7.10 -6.50 11.39
C ILE A 97 -7.97 -5.67 10.43
N GLU A 98 -7.40 -4.68 9.77
CA GLU A 98 -8.13 -3.87 8.79
C GLU A 98 -8.57 -4.72 7.59
N ALA A 99 -7.71 -5.63 7.12
CA ALA A 99 -8.06 -6.57 6.08
C ALA A 99 -9.19 -7.53 6.50
N GLU A 100 -9.12 -8.10 7.71
CA GLU A 100 -10.16 -8.96 8.28
C GLU A 100 -11.49 -8.21 8.45
N ASN A 101 -11.45 -6.98 8.97
CA ASN A 101 -12.64 -6.16 9.16
C ASN A 101 -13.28 -5.76 7.82
N ASN A 102 -12.47 -5.41 6.82
CA ASN A 102 -12.95 -5.17 5.46
C ASN A 102 -13.60 -6.44 4.88
N LEU A 103 -13.01 -7.62 5.08
CA LEU A 103 -13.60 -8.88 4.65
C LEU A 103 -14.97 -9.13 5.32
N LEU A 104 -15.08 -8.91 6.63
CA LEU A 104 -16.33 -9.07 7.37
C LEU A 104 -17.40 -8.08 6.93
N ALA A 105 -17.05 -6.82 6.70
CA ALA A 105 -17.97 -5.81 6.19
C ALA A 105 -18.47 -6.16 4.78
N ASN A 106 -17.55 -6.59 3.91
CA ASN A 106 -17.83 -7.05 2.56
C ASN A 106 -18.76 -8.27 2.56
N LEU A 107 -18.52 -9.21 3.47
CA LEU A 107 -19.36 -10.40 3.67
C LEU A 107 -20.77 -10.02 4.12
N TYR A 108 -20.89 -9.13 5.11
CA TYR A 108 -22.18 -8.70 5.63
C TYR A 108 -23.04 -8.02 4.57
N ILE A 109 -22.44 -7.10 3.81
CA ILE A 109 -23.15 -6.36 2.75
C ILE A 109 -23.58 -7.32 1.64
N SER A 110 -22.67 -8.19 1.19
CA SER A 110 -22.96 -9.16 0.12
C SER A 110 -24.06 -10.14 0.53
N SER A 111 -24.00 -10.70 1.75
CA SER A 111 -25.03 -11.60 2.26
C SER A 111 -26.38 -10.90 2.41
N TYR A 112 -26.42 -9.65 2.87
CA TYR A 112 -27.68 -8.93 3.04
C TYR A 112 -28.33 -8.62 1.68
N GLN A 113 -27.55 -8.14 0.72
CA GLN A 113 -28.05 -7.78 -0.61
C GLN A 113 -28.50 -9.01 -1.41
N LEU A 114 -27.71 -10.08 -1.42
CA LEU A 114 -28.04 -11.29 -2.19
C LEU A 114 -29.31 -11.99 -1.70
N HIS A 115 -29.64 -11.86 -0.42
CA HIS A 115 -30.81 -12.50 0.19
C HIS A 115 -32.00 -11.55 0.41
N SER A 116 -31.91 -10.28 0.00
CA SER A 116 -33.02 -9.32 0.16
C SER A 116 -34.11 -9.45 -0.90
N SER A 117 -33.85 -10.17 -2.00
CA SER A 117 -34.79 -10.39 -3.09
C SER A 117 -34.98 -11.88 -3.39
N LEU A 118 -36.13 -12.20 -4.00
CA LEU A 118 -36.43 -13.50 -4.59
C LEU A 118 -36.52 -13.42 -6.13
N ASP A 119 -36.29 -12.23 -6.71
CA ASP A 119 -36.20 -12.05 -8.14
C ASP A 119 -34.80 -12.46 -8.62
N ILE A 120 -34.76 -13.47 -9.48
CA ILE A 120 -33.49 -13.97 -10.01
C ILE A 120 -32.72 -12.90 -10.79
N THR A 121 -33.41 -12.04 -11.54
CA THR A 121 -32.76 -11.00 -12.34
C THR A 121 -32.09 -9.98 -11.43
N GLU A 122 -32.75 -9.60 -10.33
CA GLU A 122 -32.17 -8.71 -9.32
C GLU A 122 -30.97 -9.35 -8.62
N ILE A 123 -31.08 -10.62 -8.22
CA ILE A 123 -29.96 -11.36 -7.60
C ILE A 123 -28.76 -11.41 -8.53
N ILE A 124 -28.95 -11.73 -9.81
CA ILE A 124 -27.87 -11.77 -10.79
C ILE A 124 -27.20 -10.40 -10.93
N ARG A 125 -27.98 -9.30 -10.98
CA ARG A 125 -27.43 -7.94 -11.00
C ARG A 125 -26.60 -7.62 -9.76
N ILE A 126 -27.06 -8.02 -8.57
CA ILE A 126 -26.31 -7.86 -7.33
C ILE A 126 -24.99 -8.65 -7.39
N ILE A 127 -25.00 -9.88 -7.90
CA ILE A 127 -23.77 -10.67 -8.10
C ILE A 127 -22.81 -9.97 -9.06
N GLN A 128 -23.31 -9.43 -10.17
CA GLN A 128 -22.49 -8.65 -11.11
C GLN A 128 -21.89 -7.41 -10.43
N GLU A 129 -22.68 -6.65 -9.66
CA GLU A 129 -22.19 -5.47 -8.93
C GLU A 129 -21.11 -5.82 -7.91
N ILE A 130 -21.26 -6.94 -7.19
CA ILE A 130 -20.24 -7.42 -6.25
C ILE A 130 -18.95 -7.80 -7.01
N LEU A 131 -19.06 -8.54 -8.11
CA LEU A 131 -17.90 -8.92 -8.92
C LEU A 131 -17.19 -7.70 -9.51
N LEU A 132 -17.93 -6.73 -10.03
CA LEU A 132 -17.35 -5.54 -10.66
C LEU A 132 -16.74 -4.57 -9.63
N ASN A 133 -17.48 -4.26 -8.56
CA ASN A 133 -17.11 -3.17 -7.65
C ASN A 133 -16.31 -3.62 -6.44
N LEU A 134 -16.60 -4.81 -5.90
CA LEU A 134 -15.98 -5.31 -4.67
C LEU A 134 -14.73 -6.13 -4.96
N VAL A 135 -14.88 -7.08 -5.89
CA VAL A 135 -13.78 -7.95 -6.30
C VAL A 135 -12.86 -7.24 -7.30
N GLY A 136 -13.42 -6.33 -8.10
CA GLY A 136 -12.67 -5.66 -9.15
C GLY A 136 -12.42 -6.55 -10.36
N VAL A 137 -13.45 -7.26 -10.82
CA VAL A 137 -13.39 -8.09 -12.03
C VAL A 137 -13.68 -7.26 -13.27
N GLU A 138 -12.94 -7.47 -14.36
CA GLU A 138 -13.17 -6.83 -15.66
C GLU A 138 -13.92 -7.76 -16.62
N GLN A 139 -13.60 -9.06 -16.61
CA GLN A 139 -14.20 -10.04 -17.51
C GLN A 139 -14.56 -11.32 -16.75
N PHE A 140 -15.82 -11.72 -16.82
CA PHE A 140 -16.30 -12.96 -16.19
C PHE A 140 -17.51 -13.55 -16.92
N SER A 141 -17.85 -14.78 -16.54
CA SER A 141 -19.10 -15.41 -16.95
C SER A 141 -19.69 -16.22 -15.81
N ILE A 142 -21.01 -16.28 -15.74
CA ILE A 142 -21.76 -17.18 -14.85
C ILE A 142 -22.37 -18.25 -15.74
N LEU A 143 -22.04 -19.52 -15.48
CA LEU A 143 -22.62 -20.66 -16.17
C LEU A 143 -23.45 -21.47 -15.19
N MET A 144 -24.65 -21.88 -15.62
CA MET A 144 -25.56 -22.69 -14.81
C MET A 144 -25.72 -24.07 -15.41
N LEU A 145 -25.86 -25.07 -14.54
CA LEU A 145 -26.07 -26.44 -14.94
C LEU A 145 -27.45 -26.58 -15.58
N ASP A 146 -27.54 -27.16 -16.77
CA ASP A 146 -28.81 -27.33 -17.46
C ASP A 146 -29.71 -28.40 -16.80
N ALA A 147 -30.98 -28.46 -17.23
CA ALA A 147 -31.94 -29.45 -16.76
C ALA A 147 -31.47 -30.91 -16.92
N THR A 148 -30.59 -31.21 -17.87
CA THR A 148 -30.06 -32.57 -18.10
C THR A 148 -28.90 -32.92 -17.16
N GLN A 149 -28.36 -31.95 -16.43
CA GLN A 149 -27.15 -32.06 -15.60
C GLN A 149 -25.91 -32.50 -16.38
N GLN A 150 -25.88 -32.26 -17.69
CA GLN A 150 -24.76 -32.67 -18.56
C GLN A 150 -23.97 -31.48 -19.10
N TYR A 151 -24.57 -30.30 -19.11
CA TYR A 151 -23.96 -29.12 -19.69
C TYR A 151 -24.12 -27.90 -18.78
N LEU A 152 -23.03 -27.16 -18.64
CA LEU A 152 -23.02 -25.80 -18.13
C LEU A 152 -23.31 -24.85 -19.28
N ARG A 153 -24.35 -24.03 -19.13
CA ARG A 153 -24.76 -23.05 -20.13
C ARG A 153 -24.50 -21.63 -19.63
N PRO A 154 -24.00 -20.73 -20.50
CA PRO A 154 -23.81 -19.33 -20.12
C PRO A 154 -25.15 -18.69 -19.74
N LEU A 155 -25.18 -18.08 -18.56
CA LEU A 155 -26.28 -17.24 -18.09
C LEU A 155 -25.91 -15.76 -18.20
N VAL A 156 -24.68 -15.43 -17.80
CA VAL A 156 -24.12 -14.07 -17.87
C VAL A 156 -22.75 -14.13 -18.50
N VAL A 157 -22.45 -13.18 -19.37
CA VAL A 157 -21.11 -12.93 -19.90
C VAL A 157 -20.87 -11.42 -19.82
N GLU A 158 -19.82 -11.03 -19.10
CA GLU A 158 -19.48 -9.64 -18.84
C GLU A 158 -18.06 -9.34 -19.35
N GLY A 159 -17.89 -8.19 -20.01
CA GLY A 159 -16.60 -7.75 -20.55
C GLY A 159 -16.09 -8.56 -21.76
N LEU A 160 -16.90 -9.47 -22.30
CA LEU A 160 -16.61 -10.32 -23.45
C LEU A 160 -17.84 -10.39 -24.38
N ASP A 161 -17.63 -10.80 -25.63
CA ASP A 161 -18.74 -11.14 -26.53
C ASP A 161 -19.38 -12.47 -26.06
N PRO A 162 -20.70 -12.50 -25.77
CA PRO A 162 -21.38 -13.71 -25.33
C PRO A 162 -21.24 -14.90 -26.29
N SER A 163 -21.05 -14.64 -27.59
CA SER A 163 -20.86 -15.70 -28.60
C SER A 163 -19.53 -16.47 -28.46
N MET A 164 -18.56 -15.91 -27.72
CA MET A 164 -17.27 -16.56 -27.45
C MET A 164 -17.36 -17.61 -26.33
N ILE A 165 -18.36 -17.52 -25.46
CA ILE A 165 -18.51 -18.46 -24.33
C ILE A 165 -19.46 -19.58 -24.75
N ALA A 166 -18.89 -20.77 -24.98
CA ALA A 166 -19.66 -21.96 -25.33
C ALA A 166 -20.20 -22.67 -24.09
N SER A 167 -21.17 -23.56 -24.31
CA SER A 167 -21.61 -24.49 -23.25
C SER A 167 -20.52 -25.54 -23.00
N VAL A 168 -20.30 -25.86 -21.72
CA VAL A 168 -19.23 -26.76 -21.28
C VAL A 168 -19.84 -28.07 -20.78
N ARG A 169 -19.30 -29.21 -21.20
CA ARG A 169 -19.75 -30.52 -20.70
C ARG A 169 -19.21 -30.79 -19.30
N VAL A 170 -20.03 -31.38 -18.43
CA VAL A 170 -19.61 -31.78 -17.09
C VAL A 170 -18.42 -32.75 -17.15
N GLY A 171 -17.39 -32.47 -16.35
CA GLY A 171 -16.15 -33.26 -16.28
C GLY A 171 -15.13 -32.99 -17.41
N GLU A 172 -15.42 -32.09 -18.34
CA GLU A 172 -14.50 -31.70 -19.43
C GLU A 172 -13.81 -30.36 -19.13
N GLY A 173 -12.50 -30.29 -19.41
CA GLY A 173 -11.69 -29.09 -19.18
C GLY A 173 -11.59 -28.69 -17.70
N ALA A 174 -10.95 -27.54 -17.44
CA ALA A 174 -10.79 -27.02 -16.08
C ALA A 174 -12.15 -26.69 -15.43
N ILE A 175 -13.05 -26.08 -16.19
CA ILE A 175 -14.38 -25.66 -15.74
C ILE A 175 -15.24 -26.88 -15.33
N GLY A 176 -15.30 -27.90 -16.18
CA GLY A 176 -16.07 -29.11 -15.89
C GLY A 176 -15.48 -29.96 -14.76
N GLN A 177 -14.17 -29.88 -14.50
CA GLN A 177 -13.53 -30.51 -13.35
C GLN A 177 -13.91 -29.85 -12.03
N VAL A 178 -13.91 -28.51 -11.98
CA VAL A 178 -14.32 -27.76 -10.77
C VAL A 178 -15.78 -28.04 -10.42
N LEU A 179 -16.65 -28.13 -11.41
CA LEU A 179 -18.04 -28.54 -11.19
C LEU A 179 -18.14 -29.96 -10.59
N LYS A 180 -17.20 -30.86 -10.93
CA LYS A 180 -17.22 -32.24 -10.42
C LYS A 180 -16.63 -32.35 -9.01
N SER A 181 -15.60 -31.56 -8.69
CA SER A 181 -14.95 -31.57 -7.38
C SER A 181 -15.68 -30.72 -6.35
N GLY A 182 -16.34 -29.63 -6.78
CA GLY A 182 -16.84 -28.59 -5.88
C GLY A 182 -15.74 -27.74 -5.25
N GLU A 183 -14.50 -27.93 -5.70
CA GLU A 183 -13.35 -27.18 -5.21
C GLU A 183 -12.99 -26.10 -6.21
N ARG A 184 -12.90 -24.84 -5.75
CA ARG A 184 -12.45 -23.71 -6.56
C ARG A 184 -11.06 -23.99 -7.15
N ARG A 185 -10.81 -23.39 -8.30
CA ARG A 185 -9.49 -23.42 -8.93
C ARG A 185 -8.99 -22.00 -9.09
N LEU A 186 -7.83 -21.73 -8.51
CA LEU A 186 -7.06 -20.50 -8.68
C LEU A 186 -5.74 -20.88 -9.35
N HIS A 187 -5.45 -20.27 -10.49
CA HIS A 187 -4.27 -20.56 -11.27
C HIS A 187 -3.75 -19.29 -11.94
N THR A 188 -2.43 -19.14 -11.97
CA THR A 188 -1.77 -18.11 -12.77
C THR A 188 -1.53 -18.68 -14.17
N PRO A 189 -2.33 -18.30 -15.19
CA PRO A 189 -2.23 -18.88 -16.52
C PRO A 189 -0.91 -18.51 -17.20
N GLU A 190 -0.39 -19.43 -18.02
CA GLU A 190 0.74 -19.11 -18.89
C GLU A 190 0.35 -18.07 -19.96
N PRO A 191 1.30 -17.25 -20.47
CA PRO A 191 1.01 -16.22 -21.47
C PRO A 191 0.38 -16.73 -22.78
N SER A 192 0.50 -18.03 -23.06
CA SER A 192 -0.04 -18.68 -24.25
C SER A 192 -1.32 -19.50 -24.00
N ALA A 193 -1.79 -19.55 -22.75
CA ALA A 193 -2.97 -20.29 -22.37
C ALA A 193 -4.24 -19.65 -22.96
N ASP A 194 -5.18 -20.49 -23.40
CA ASP A 194 -6.52 -20.04 -23.75
C ASP A 194 -7.31 -19.79 -22.46
N LEU A 195 -7.40 -18.52 -22.07
CA LEU A 195 -8.09 -18.09 -20.85
C LEU A 195 -9.58 -18.44 -20.85
N LEU A 196 -10.20 -18.63 -22.03
CA LEU A 196 -11.60 -19.02 -22.11
C LEU A 196 -11.80 -20.50 -21.76
N ALA A 197 -10.85 -21.36 -22.12
CA ALA A 197 -10.86 -22.78 -21.79
C ALA A 197 -10.32 -23.06 -20.37
N GLU A 198 -9.32 -22.29 -19.96
CA GLU A 198 -8.68 -22.37 -18.64
C GLU A 198 -8.65 -21.01 -17.93
N PRO A 199 -9.80 -20.57 -17.37
CA PRO A 199 -9.86 -19.32 -16.62
C PRO A 199 -8.89 -19.33 -15.42
N PRO A 200 -8.25 -18.18 -15.11
CA PRO A 200 -7.43 -18.04 -13.91
C PRO A 200 -8.17 -18.38 -12.62
N VAL A 201 -9.46 -18.05 -12.55
CA VAL A 201 -10.30 -18.32 -11.37
C VAL A 201 -11.60 -18.96 -11.80
N ILE A 202 -11.91 -20.10 -11.19
CA ILE A 202 -13.17 -20.82 -11.36
C ILE A 202 -13.76 -21.06 -9.96
N ILE A 203 -14.95 -20.53 -9.73
CA ILE A 203 -15.64 -20.56 -8.44
C ILE A 203 -16.89 -21.41 -8.60
N PRO A 204 -17.02 -22.55 -7.89
CA PRO A 204 -18.23 -23.36 -7.93
C PRO A 204 -19.36 -22.65 -7.18
N LEU A 205 -20.57 -22.75 -7.72
CA LEU A 205 -21.80 -22.32 -7.06
C LEU A 205 -22.42 -23.54 -6.37
N ALA A 206 -22.09 -23.75 -5.09
CA ALA A 206 -22.51 -24.91 -4.32
C ALA A 206 -23.57 -24.57 -3.26
N VAL A 207 -24.59 -25.42 -3.14
CA VAL A 207 -25.62 -25.40 -2.09
C VAL A 207 -25.59 -26.75 -1.38
N GLY A 208 -24.96 -26.79 -0.20
CA GLY A 208 -24.64 -28.05 0.46
C GLY A 208 -23.67 -28.86 -0.41
N ASP A 209 -24.04 -30.10 -0.74
CA ASP A 209 -23.24 -30.98 -1.60
C ASP A 209 -23.56 -30.82 -3.10
N ASP A 210 -24.61 -30.06 -3.45
CA ASP A 210 -25.08 -29.90 -4.82
C ASP A 210 -24.46 -28.65 -5.47
N ILE A 211 -23.86 -28.81 -6.65
CA ILE A 211 -23.27 -27.69 -7.40
C ILE A 211 -24.20 -27.35 -8.57
N ILE A 212 -24.68 -26.10 -8.59
CA ILE A 212 -25.69 -25.63 -9.55
C ILE A 212 -25.10 -24.84 -10.71
N GLY A 213 -23.82 -24.47 -10.63
CA GLY A 213 -23.16 -23.66 -11.65
C GLY A 213 -21.73 -23.29 -11.26
N VAL A 214 -21.15 -22.38 -12.04
CA VAL A 214 -19.80 -21.85 -11.83
C VAL A 214 -19.73 -20.38 -12.22
N ILE A 215 -18.87 -19.62 -11.55
CA ILE A 215 -18.41 -18.30 -11.97
C ILE A 215 -16.98 -18.45 -12.48
N ASN A 216 -16.74 -18.07 -13.73
CA ASN A 216 -15.40 -18.02 -14.32
C ASN A 216 -14.96 -16.57 -14.40
N ILE A 217 -13.79 -16.24 -13.86
CA ILE A 217 -13.17 -14.92 -14.00
C ILE A 217 -12.00 -15.04 -14.96
N TYR A 218 -12.07 -14.27 -16.04
CA TYR A 218 -11.06 -14.26 -17.11
C TYR A 218 -10.04 -13.15 -16.90
N LYS A 219 -10.45 -12.01 -16.31
CA LYS A 219 -9.59 -10.84 -16.11
C LYS A 219 -10.03 -9.99 -14.92
N LEU A 220 -9.06 -9.55 -14.11
CA LEU A 220 -9.24 -8.58 -13.03
C LEU A 220 -8.83 -7.16 -13.47
N LEU A 221 -9.44 -6.13 -12.87
CA LEU A 221 -9.15 -4.71 -13.10
C LEU A 221 -7.70 -4.33 -12.75
N GLN A 222 -7.14 -4.94 -11.72
CA GLN A 222 -5.72 -4.88 -11.40
C GLN A 222 -5.12 -6.26 -11.62
N GLN A 223 -4.16 -6.38 -12.53
CA GLN A 223 -3.41 -7.61 -12.72
C GLN A 223 -2.60 -7.89 -11.44
N LYS A 224 -3.14 -8.73 -10.56
CA LYS A 224 -2.38 -9.34 -9.47
C LYS A 224 -1.58 -10.51 -10.05
N GLU A 225 -0.29 -10.59 -9.76
CA GLU A 225 0.53 -11.74 -10.15
C GLU A 225 0.16 -13.01 -9.36
N THR A 226 -0.39 -12.83 -8.14
CA THR A 226 -0.78 -13.90 -7.22
C THR A 226 -2.03 -13.52 -6.42
N PHE A 227 -2.89 -14.50 -6.13
CA PHE A 227 -4.03 -14.37 -5.22
C PHE A 227 -3.56 -14.51 -3.77
N SER A 228 -4.13 -13.70 -2.87
CA SER A 228 -3.90 -13.81 -1.41
C SER A 228 -4.93 -14.72 -0.76
N ASP A 229 -4.64 -15.22 0.46
CA ASP A 229 -5.59 -16.05 1.23
C ASP A 229 -6.95 -15.36 1.43
N ILE A 230 -6.94 -14.03 1.58
CA ILE A 230 -8.15 -13.20 1.69
C ILE A 230 -8.96 -13.21 0.39
N ASP A 231 -8.30 -13.14 -0.77
CA ASP A 231 -8.97 -13.24 -2.06
C ASP A 231 -9.65 -14.62 -2.21
N GLU A 232 -8.97 -15.68 -1.76
CA GLU A 232 -9.51 -17.03 -1.79
C GLU A 232 -10.76 -17.20 -0.91
N GLU A 233 -10.72 -16.66 0.30
CA GLU A 233 -11.84 -16.70 1.23
C GLU A 233 -13.03 -15.89 0.71
N LEU A 234 -12.77 -14.72 0.11
CA LEU A 234 -13.81 -13.91 -0.51
C LEU A 234 -14.49 -14.65 -1.68
N PHE A 235 -13.74 -15.34 -2.52
CA PHE A 235 -14.30 -16.15 -3.61
C PHE A 235 -15.16 -17.32 -3.09
N ASN A 236 -14.73 -18.00 -2.04
CA ASN A 236 -15.54 -19.06 -1.41
C ASN A 236 -16.87 -18.52 -0.91
N LEU A 237 -16.83 -17.39 -0.21
CA LEU A 237 -18.02 -16.76 0.37
C LEU A 237 -18.98 -16.30 -0.74
N LEU A 238 -18.45 -15.66 -1.78
CA LEU A 238 -19.25 -15.24 -2.93
C LEU A 238 -19.92 -16.44 -3.59
N GLY A 239 -19.17 -17.53 -3.85
CA GLY A 239 -19.70 -18.74 -4.45
C GLY A 239 -20.87 -19.33 -3.65
N ALA A 240 -20.71 -19.47 -2.33
CA ALA A 240 -21.74 -20.03 -1.45
C ALA A 240 -23.00 -19.15 -1.37
N HIS A 241 -22.83 -17.83 -1.17
CA HIS A 241 -23.96 -16.91 -1.06
C HIS A 241 -24.69 -16.71 -2.39
N ALA A 242 -23.95 -16.58 -3.49
CA ALA A 242 -24.53 -16.49 -4.83
C ALA A 242 -25.32 -17.75 -5.18
N ALA A 243 -24.74 -18.94 -4.93
CA ALA A 243 -25.41 -20.20 -5.15
C ALA A 243 -26.71 -20.29 -4.35
N MET A 244 -26.67 -19.95 -3.07
CA MET A 244 -27.84 -20.04 -2.21
C MET A 244 -28.94 -19.05 -2.61
N ALA A 245 -28.58 -17.80 -2.98
CA ALA A 245 -29.53 -16.82 -3.45
C ALA A 245 -30.22 -17.27 -4.75
N ILE A 246 -29.43 -17.69 -5.75
CA ILE A 246 -29.93 -18.19 -7.03
C ILE A 246 -30.86 -19.40 -6.81
N PHE A 247 -30.42 -20.36 -6.00
CA PHE A 247 -31.20 -21.56 -5.69
C PHE A 247 -32.54 -21.23 -5.03
N THR A 248 -32.53 -20.32 -4.05
CA THR A 248 -33.75 -19.92 -3.33
C THR A 248 -34.75 -19.21 -4.26
N ALA A 249 -34.27 -18.30 -5.10
CA ALA A 249 -35.11 -17.63 -6.09
C ALA A 249 -35.71 -18.61 -7.10
N MET A 250 -34.93 -19.61 -7.54
CA MET A 250 -35.42 -20.65 -8.43
C MET A 250 -36.47 -21.55 -7.77
N LEU A 251 -36.26 -21.97 -6.52
CA LEU A 251 -37.27 -22.72 -5.76
C LEU A 251 -38.59 -21.95 -5.61
N HIS A 252 -38.49 -20.65 -5.40
CA HIS A 252 -39.67 -19.78 -5.29
C HIS A 252 -40.44 -19.71 -6.62
N LEU A 253 -39.72 -19.64 -7.73
CA LEU A 253 -40.29 -19.63 -9.07
C LEU A 253 -40.97 -20.96 -9.43
N GLU A 254 -40.34 -22.09 -9.11
CA GLU A 254 -40.79 -23.42 -9.55
C GLU A 254 -41.80 -24.10 -8.61
N ARG A 255 -42.33 -23.39 -7.60
CA ARG A 255 -43.33 -23.91 -6.63
C ARG A 255 -42.96 -25.30 -6.08
N GLY A 256 -41.75 -25.45 -5.53
CA GLY A 256 -41.39 -26.56 -4.62
C GLY A 256 -40.78 -27.81 -5.25
N GLY A 257 -40.33 -27.78 -6.50
CA GLY A 257 -39.45 -28.83 -7.09
C GLY A 257 -37.97 -28.51 -6.91
N GLN A 258 -37.06 -29.44 -7.24
CA GLN A 258 -35.63 -29.10 -7.41
C GLN A 258 -35.50 -28.04 -8.51
N PRO A 259 -34.62 -27.03 -8.36
CA PRO A 259 -34.50 -25.97 -9.35
C PRO A 259 -33.96 -26.53 -10.67
N VAL A 260 -34.77 -26.42 -11.72
CA VAL A 260 -34.43 -26.86 -13.07
C VAL A 260 -34.13 -25.65 -13.95
N PHE A 261 -32.87 -25.53 -14.38
CA PHE A 261 -32.48 -24.49 -15.34
C PHE A 261 -32.88 -24.92 -16.76
N SER A 262 -34.13 -24.64 -17.10
CA SER A 262 -34.77 -24.95 -18.40
C SER A 262 -34.42 -23.94 -19.49
N ASP A 263 -34.71 -24.27 -20.76
CA ASP A 263 -34.57 -23.31 -21.88
C ASP A 263 -35.34 -22.01 -21.64
N SER A 264 -36.55 -22.11 -21.09
CA SER A 264 -37.37 -20.94 -20.73
C SER A 264 -36.76 -20.09 -19.63
N PHE A 265 -35.99 -20.69 -18.71
CA PHE A 265 -35.26 -19.94 -17.69
C PHE A 265 -34.18 -19.08 -18.34
N PHE A 266 -33.31 -19.69 -19.16
CA PHE A 266 -32.22 -18.96 -19.83
C PHE A 266 -32.78 -17.84 -20.71
N ALA A 267 -33.81 -18.13 -21.51
CA ALA A 267 -34.43 -17.13 -22.39
C ALA A 267 -34.97 -15.91 -21.61
N ARG A 268 -35.68 -16.16 -20.50
CA ARG A 268 -36.26 -15.08 -19.68
C ARG A 268 -35.20 -14.22 -19.02
N VAL A 269 -34.19 -14.85 -18.41
CA VAL A 269 -33.14 -14.09 -17.71
C VAL A 269 -32.30 -13.28 -18.70
N THR A 270 -32.01 -13.81 -19.89
CA THR A 270 -31.31 -13.04 -20.93
C THR A 270 -32.14 -11.85 -21.44
N GLU A 271 -33.46 -11.99 -21.58
CA GLU A 271 -34.34 -10.89 -22.01
C GLU A 271 -34.50 -9.79 -20.95
N ASP A 272 -34.47 -10.13 -19.66
CA ASP A 272 -34.62 -9.15 -18.57
C ASP A 272 -33.30 -8.45 -18.16
N LEU A 273 -32.16 -9.04 -18.54
CA LEU A 273 -30.82 -8.49 -18.25
C LEU A 273 -30.31 -7.53 -19.34
N TYR A 274 -30.76 -7.66 -20.59
CA TYR A 274 -30.29 -6.88 -21.76
C TYR A 274 -31.42 -6.09 -22.43
#